data_AF-A0A7Y2GUN9-F1
#
_entry.id   AF-A0A7Y2GUN9-F1
#
_cell.length_a   1.000
_cell.length_b   1.000
_cell.length_c   1.000
_cell.angle_alpha   90.00
_cell.angle_beta   90.00
_cell.angle_gamma   90.00
#
_symmetry.space_group_name_H-M   'P 1'
#
loop_
_entity.id
_entity.type
_entity.pdbx_description
1 polymer ?
#
loop_
_entity_poly.entity_id
_entity_poly.type
_entity_poly.pdbx_seq_one_letter_code
_entity_poly.pdbx_strand_id
1 'polypeptide(L)'
;MSFSELPKDPTVGEVFKFLITHPSKIVTERWNWKAATLSGIMRGSIYFFTHISLGLRAAISAMSVEFVFRALNSGVSASIAQSFRKAKPKWLATICVMGMLPAYGHIVEYTIHTISGDQNRNKSILISIAFSILSALFNLFMMRRGTLIVNDPQQKSFGSDLKSMPVLGIQFVALPFVWLYRKAKKGVSLII
;
A
#
# COMPACT_ATOMS: atom_id res chain seq x y z
N MET A 1 18.69 -11.44 -5.96
CA MET A 1 18.26 -11.52 -7.37
C MET A 1 17.13 -10.49 -7.55
N SER A 2 17.20 -9.64 -8.57
CA SER A 2 16.58 -8.29 -8.58
C SER A 2 15.20 -8.27 -9.29
N PHE A 3 14.45 -7.17 -9.16
CA PHE A 3 13.28 -6.83 -10.01
C PHE A 3 13.55 -6.85 -11.53
N SER A 4 14.74 -7.24 -11.96
CA SER A 4 15.26 -7.33 -13.33
C SER A 4 14.63 -8.41 -14.22
N GLU A 5 13.85 -9.35 -13.66
CA GLU A 5 13.14 -10.36 -14.46
C GLU A 5 11.94 -9.78 -15.23
N LEU A 6 11.38 -8.66 -14.78
CA LEU A 6 10.36 -7.95 -15.55
C LEU A 6 11.04 -7.06 -16.59
N PRO A 7 10.47 -6.95 -17.81
CA PRO A 7 10.90 -5.95 -18.80
C PRO A 7 10.95 -4.55 -18.17
N LYS A 8 11.79 -3.66 -18.73
CA LYS A 8 11.96 -2.28 -18.23
C LYS A 8 10.62 -1.52 -18.11
N ASP A 9 9.71 -1.79 -19.05
CA ASP A 9 8.35 -1.26 -19.12
C ASP A 9 7.36 -2.42 -19.32
N PRO A 10 7.04 -3.19 -18.27
CA PRO A 10 6.20 -4.36 -18.43
C PRO A 10 4.75 -3.94 -18.71
N THR A 11 4.04 -4.74 -19.46
CA THR A 11 2.59 -4.66 -19.56
C THR A 11 1.95 -5.13 -18.26
N VAL A 12 0.71 -4.71 -18.01
CA VAL A 12 -0.08 -5.19 -16.87
C VAL A 12 -0.18 -6.72 -16.86
N GLY A 13 -0.36 -7.35 -18.03
CA GLY A 13 -0.44 -8.80 -18.17
C GLY A 13 0.85 -9.53 -17.77
N GLU A 14 2.02 -8.98 -18.10
CA GLU A 14 3.31 -9.56 -17.70
C GLU A 14 3.51 -9.50 -16.19
N VAL A 15 3.08 -8.41 -15.55
CA VAL A 15 3.11 -8.31 -14.08
C VAL A 15 2.17 -9.34 -13.45
N PHE A 16 0.96 -9.52 -13.97
CA PHE A 16 0.05 -10.56 -13.48
C PHE A 16 0.62 -11.96 -13.63
N LYS A 17 1.15 -12.28 -14.82
CA LYS A 17 1.80 -13.57 -15.08
C LYS A 17 2.93 -13.79 -14.08
N PHE A 18 3.76 -12.78 -13.83
CA PHE A 18 4.82 -12.85 -12.83
C PHE A 18 4.29 -13.15 -11.41
N LEU A 19 3.27 -12.41 -10.95
CA LEU A 19 2.69 -12.60 -9.62
C LEU A 19 2.11 -14.00 -9.42
N ILE A 20 1.45 -14.56 -10.43
CA ILE A 20 0.84 -15.90 -10.38
C ILE A 20 1.90 -17.00 -10.47
N THR A 21 2.93 -16.81 -11.29
CA THR A 21 4.00 -17.81 -11.49
C THR A 21 5.04 -17.81 -10.38
N HIS A 22 5.19 -16.71 -9.65
CA HIS A 22 6.22 -16.54 -8.64
C HIS A 22 5.70 -15.92 -7.31
N PRO A 23 4.65 -16.49 -6.69
CA PRO A 23 4.08 -15.93 -5.46
C PRO A 23 5.06 -15.95 -4.29
N SER A 24 5.90 -17.00 -4.17
CA SER A 24 6.90 -17.12 -3.10
C SER A 24 7.94 -16.01 -3.17
N LYS A 25 8.38 -15.62 -4.39
CA LYS A 25 9.34 -14.51 -4.59
C LYS A 25 8.83 -13.17 -4.06
N ILE A 26 7.50 -12.98 -3.99
CA ILE A 26 6.90 -11.76 -3.42
C ILE A 26 7.14 -11.66 -1.91
N VAL A 27 7.13 -12.79 -1.21
CA VAL A 27 7.25 -12.87 0.25
C VAL A 27 8.71 -13.00 0.68
N THR A 28 9.56 -13.68 -0.08
CA THR A 28 10.96 -13.94 0.32
C THR A 28 11.92 -12.89 -0.22
N GLU A 29 11.83 -12.56 -1.50
CA GLU A 29 12.84 -11.73 -2.19
C GLU A 29 12.39 -10.29 -2.38
N ARG A 30 11.09 -10.06 -2.56
CA ARG A 30 10.57 -8.73 -2.90
C ARG A 30 9.81 -8.06 -1.76
N TRP A 31 9.68 -8.72 -0.61
CA TRP A 31 8.95 -8.22 0.54
C TRP A 31 9.41 -6.81 0.92
N ASN A 32 8.47 -5.87 0.88
CA ASN A 32 8.78 -4.46 1.05
C ASN A 32 8.96 -4.11 2.52
N TRP A 33 10.18 -4.32 3.01
CA TRP A 33 10.52 -4.06 4.41
C TRP A 33 10.33 -2.59 4.82
N LYS A 34 10.51 -1.63 3.90
CA LYS A 34 10.32 -0.21 4.22
C LYS A 34 8.86 0.12 4.53
N ALA A 35 7.95 -0.35 3.66
CA ALA A 35 6.52 -0.21 3.89
C ALA A 35 6.06 -0.99 5.12
N ALA A 36 6.62 -2.19 5.32
CA ALA A 36 6.36 -3.03 6.49
C ALA A 36 6.73 -2.35 7.81
N THR A 37 7.95 -1.83 7.90
CA THR A 37 8.45 -1.13 9.09
C THR A 37 7.63 0.12 9.35
N LEU A 38 7.39 0.94 8.32
CA LEU A 38 6.64 2.19 8.49
C LEU A 38 5.19 1.93 8.93
N SER A 39 4.50 1.00 8.28
CA SER A 39 3.13 0.63 8.63
C SER A 39 3.06 -0.02 10.02
N GLY A 40 4.00 -0.93 10.32
CA GLY A 40 4.10 -1.60 11.61
C GLY A 40 4.29 -0.60 12.75
N ILE A 41 5.24 0.33 12.64
CA ILE A 41 5.48 1.36 13.66
C ILE A 41 4.25 2.23 13.84
N MET A 42 3.71 2.81 12.76
CA MET A 42 2.55 3.71 12.84
C MET A 42 1.33 3.04 13.50
N ARG A 43 1.02 1.80 13.10
CA ARG A 43 -0.12 1.06 13.65
C ARG A 43 0.15 0.53 15.06
N GLY A 44 1.33 0.00 15.31
CA GLY A 44 1.76 -0.45 16.63
C GLY A 44 1.66 0.67 17.67
N SER A 45 2.12 1.87 17.34
CA SER A 45 1.99 3.04 18.23
C SER A 45 0.53 3.38 18.54
N ILE A 46 -0.36 3.35 17.54
CA ILE A 46 -1.80 3.60 17.75
C ILE A 46 -2.39 2.57 18.73
N TYR A 47 -2.09 1.28 18.54
CA TYR A 47 -2.61 0.22 19.41
C TYR A 47 -2.02 0.30 20.83
N PHE A 48 -0.75 0.66 20.96
CA PHE A 48 -0.13 0.91 22.26
C PHE A 48 -0.86 2.02 23.02
N PHE A 49 -1.03 3.21 22.41
CA PHE A 49 -1.64 4.36 23.09
C PHE A 49 -3.13 4.18 23.36
N THR A 50 -3.86 3.47 22.50
CA THR A 50 -5.29 3.17 22.72
C THR A 50 -5.52 2.15 23.83
N HIS A 51 -4.55 1.27 24.10
CA HIS A 51 -4.67 0.20 25.10
C HIS A 51 -3.85 0.46 26.37
N ILE A 52 -3.11 1.57 26.45
CA ILE A 52 -2.31 1.92 27.64
C ILE A 52 -3.17 2.11 28.90
N SER A 53 -4.41 2.58 28.72
CA SER A 53 -5.41 2.71 29.80
C SER A 53 -5.87 1.37 30.38
N LEU A 54 -5.71 0.27 29.63
CA LEU A 54 -6.03 -1.10 30.05
C LEU A 54 -4.82 -1.80 30.73
N GLY A 55 -3.71 -1.07 30.90
CA GLY A 55 -2.48 -1.55 31.52
C GLY A 55 -1.38 -1.89 30.50
N LEU A 56 -0.13 -1.81 30.97
CA LEU A 56 1.06 -1.92 30.11
C LEU A 56 1.14 -3.27 29.38
N ARG A 57 0.77 -4.38 30.05
CA ARG A 57 0.77 -5.72 29.45
C ARG A 57 -0.23 -5.81 28.29
N ALA A 58 -1.43 -5.25 28.46
CA ALA A 58 -2.45 -5.22 27.41
C ALA A 58 -1.98 -4.36 26.23
N ALA A 59 -1.40 -3.19 26.50
CA ALA A 59 -0.86 -2.30 25.47
C ALA A 59 0.27 -2.94 24.64
N ILE A 60 1.24 -3.56 25.30
CA ILE A 60 2.35 -4.25 24.61
C ILE A 60 1.84 -5.43 23.80
N SER A 61 0.87 -6.20 24.34
CA SER A 61 0.27 -7.32 23.63
C SER A 61 -0.46 -6.85 22.36
N ALA A 62 -1.35 -5.86 22.49
CA ALA A 62 -2.09 -5.29 21.36
C ALA A 62 -1.15 -4.68 20.31
N MET A 63 -0.14 -3.93 20.75
CA MET A 63 0.90 -3.37 19.88
C MET A 63 1.64 -4.46 19.11
N SER A 64 2.07 -5.54 19.78
CA SER A 64 2.87 -6.61 19.17
C SER A 64 2.07 -7.40 18.14
N VAL A 65 0.81 -7.74 18.46
CA VAL A 65 -0.09 -8.44 17.56
C VAL A 65 -0.32 -7.60 16.30
N GLU A 66 -0.68 -6.31 16.45
CA GLU A 66 -0.93 -5.44 15.31
C GLU A 66 0.35 -5.18 14.51
N PHE A 67 1.49 -4.98 15.18
CA PHE A 67 2.78 -4.75 14.52
C PHE A 67 3.14 -5.91 13.61
N VAL A 68 3.09 -7.16 14.12
CA VAL A 68 3.45 -8.36 13.35
C VAL A 68 2.48 -8.55 12.19
N PHE A 69 1.17 -8.51 12.47
CA PHE A 69 0.14 -8.65 11.45
C PHE A 69 0.32 -7.61 10.34
N ARG A 70 0.51 -6.34 10.72
CA ARG A 70 0.67 -5.25 9.77
C ARG A 70 1.99 -5.32 9.03
N ALA A 71 3.10 -5.67 9.66
CA ALA A 71 4.38 -5.80 8.97
C ALA A 71 4.28 -6.84 7.84
N LEU A 72 3.74 -8.02 8.14
CA LEU A 72 3.55 -9.08 7.14
C LEU A 72 2.64 -8.61 6.00
N ASN A 73 1.44 -8.13 6.33
CA ASN A 73 0.42 -7.76 5.35
C ASN A 73 0.85 -6.55 4.49
N SER A 74 1.41 -5.52 5.12
CA SER A 74 1.85 -4.29 4.43
C SER A 74 3.07 -4.51 3.56
N GLY A 75 4.00 -5.38 3.96
CA GLY A 75 5.15 -5.72 3.14
C GLY A 75 4.74 -6.45 1.85
N VAL A 76 3.85 -7.45 1.94
CA VAL A 76 3.34 -8.18 0.76
C VAL A 76 2.54 -7.26 -0.16
N SER A 77 1.59 -6.49 0.40
CA SER A 77 0.79 -5.54 -0.37
C SER A 77 1.64 -4.49 -1.09
N ALA A 78 2.63 -3.92 -0.41
CA ALA A 78 3.55 -2.98 -1.01
C ALA A 78 4.44 -3.62 -2.08
N SER A 79 4.83 -4.89 -1.96
CA SER A 79 5.53 -5.62 -3.02
C SER A 79 4.69 -5.81 -4.28
N ILE A 80 3.39 -6.11 -4.11
CA ILE A 80 2.44 -6.20 -5.21
C ILE A 80 2.34 -4.83 -5.89
N ALA A 81 2.11 -3.76 -5.12
CA ALA A 81 2.07 -2.40 -5.65
C ALA A 81 3.37 -2.00 -6.37
N GLN A 82 4.52 -2.36 -5.81
CA GLN A 82 5.84 -2.10 -6.39
C GLN A 82 6.01 -2.78 -7.75
N SER A 83 5.46 -3.99 -7.92
CA SER A 83 5.51 -4.73 -9.19
C SER A 83 4.74 -4.00 -10.31
N PHE A 84 3.67 -3.28 -9.97
CA PHE A 84 2.89 -2.48 -10.91
C PHE A 84 3.43 -1.05 -11.13
N ARG A 85 4.50 -0.63 -10.45
CA ARG A 85 4.95 0.77 -10.50
C ARG A 85 5.40 1.22 -11.89
N LYS A 86 6.04 0.32 -12.65
CA LYS A 86 6.52 0.55 -14.02
C LYS A 86 5.54 0.05 -15.10
N ALA A 87 4.43 -0.57 -14.70
CA ALA A 87 3.53 -1.23 -15.62
C ALA A 87 2.79 -0.23 -16.54
N LYS A 88 2.65 -0.59 -17.82
CA LYS A 88 1.91 0.19 -18.83
C LYS A 88 0.67 -0.60 -19.31
N PRO A 89 -0.46 0.09 -19.57
CA PRO A 89 -0.70 1.52 -19.34
C PRO A 89 -0.91 1.85 -17.85
N LYS A 90 -0.51 3.06 -17.43
CA LYS A 90 -0.48 3.47 -16.00
C LYS A 90 -1.84 3.43 -15.32
N TRP A 91 -2.91 3.78 -16.04
CA TRP A 91 -4.27 3.79 -15.51
C TRP A 91 -4.75 2.38 -15.17
N LEU A 92 -4.48 1.41 -16.06
CA LEU A 92 -4.87 0.02 -15.85
C LEU A 92 -4.09 -0.59 -14.68
N ALA A 93 -2.78 -0.35 -14.60
CA ALA A 93 -1.97 -0.75 -13.45
C ALA A 93 -2.51 -0.18 -12.13
N THR A 94 -3.02 1.06 -12.13
CA THR A 94 -3.66 1.66 -10.96
C THR A 94 -4.96 0.96 -10.59
N ILE A 95 -5.83 0.65 -11.56
CA ILE A 95 -7.07 -0.10 -11.31
C ILE A 95 -6.76 -1.50 -10.76
N CYS A 96 -5.76 -2.20 -11.32
CA CYS A 96 -5.35 -3.51 -10.82
C CYS A 96 -4.90 -3.43 -9.37
N VAL A 97 -4.05 -2.47 -9.02
CA VAL A 97 -3.61 -2.24 -7.64
C VAL A 97 -4.81 -1.91 -6.73
N MET A 98 -5.75 -1.06 -7.18
CA MET A 98 -6.97 -0.74 -6.43
C MET A 98 -7.88 -1.94 -6.19
N GLY A 99 -7.92 -2.92 -7.09
CA GLY A 99 -8.75 -4.12 -6.93
C GLY A 99 -8.04 -5.24 -6.17
N MET A 100 -6.80 -5.54 -6.54
CA MET A 100 -6.03 -6.67 -5.99
C MET A 100 -5.72 -6.51 -4.52
N LEU A 101 -5.45 -5.29 -4.05
CA LEU A 101 -5.05 -5.04 -2.68
C LEU A 101 -6.19 -5.17 -1.67
N PRO A 102 -7.37 -4.57 -1.91
CA PRO A 102 -8.56 -4.88 -1.13
C PRO A 102 -8.95 -6.35 -1.24
N ALA A 103 -8.90 -6.96 -2.42
CA ALA A 103 -9.19 -8.39 -2.56
C ALA A 103 -8.27 -9.24 -1.66
N TYR A 104 -6.97 -8.97 -1.66
CA TYR A 104 -6.02 -9.61 -0.75
C TYR A 104 -6.35 -9.33 0.73
N GLY A 105 -6.60 -8.07 1.08
CA GLY A 105 -6.93 -7.66 2.44
C GLY A 105 -8.19 -8.35 2.97
N HIS A 106 -9.24 -8.47 2.15
CA HIS A 106 -10.48 -9.13 2.53
C HIS A 106 -10.38 -10.64 2.55
N ILE A 107 -9.53 -11.26 1.72
CA ILE A 107 -9.24 -12.70 1.86
C ILE A 107 -8.59 -12.96 3.22
N VAL A 108 -7.59 -12.16 3.60
CA VAL A 108 -6.91 -12.29 4.91
C VAL A 108 -7.87 -12.04 6.07
N GLU A 109 -8.65 -10.95 6.01
CA GLU A 109 -9.66 -10.61 7.00
C GLU A 109 -10.73 -11.71 7.12
N TYR A 110 -11.23 -12.22 5.99
CA TYR A 110 -12.20 -13.32 5.95
C TYR A 110 -11.63 -14.61 6.58
N THR A 111 -10.38 -14.97 6.28
CA THR A 111 -9.73 -16.13 6.88
C THR A 111 -9.60 -15.99 8.39
N ILE A 112 -9.13 -14.83 8.88
CA ILE A 112 -8.94 -14.58 10.32
C ILE A 112 -10.28 -14.63 11.07
N HIS A 113 -11.33 -14.01 10.54
CA HIS A 113 -12.66 -14.03 11.17
C HIS A 113 -13.30 -15.42 11.14
N THR A 114 -13.10 -16.19 10.06
CA THR A 114 -13.58 -17.58 9.97
C THR A 114 -12.93 -18.45 11.05
N ILE A 115 -11.63 -18.25 11.31
CA ILE A 115 -10.91 -18.96 12.37
C ILE A 115 -11.31 -18.48 13.77
N SER A 116 -11.70 -17.21 13.92
CA SER A 116 -11.98 -16.58 15.22
C SER A 116 -13.46 -16.64 15.68
N GLY A 117 -14.38 -17.12 14.84
CA GLY A 117 -15.79 -17.34 15.19
C GLY A 117 -16.65 -16.07 15.38
N ASP A 118 -16.17 -14.91 14.94
CA ASP A 118 -16.83 -13.62 15.16
C ASP A 118 -17.96 -13.35 14.15
N GLN A 119 -19.17 -13.02 14.64
CA GLN A 119 -20.39 -12.85 13.85
C GLN A 119 -20.68 -11.40 13.41
N ASN A 120 -19.91 -10.40 13.87
CA ASN A 120 -20.15 -8.98 13.56
C ASN A 120 -19.53 -8.52 12.23
N ARG A 121 -19.92 -9.21 11.15
CA ARG A 121 -19.24 -9.26 9.85
C ARG A 121 -19.31 -8.00 8.99
N ASN A 122 -20.33 -7.13 9.11
CA ASN A 122 -20.71 -6.26 7.98
C ASN A 122 -20.54 -4.74 8.14
N LYS A 123 -20.27 -4.19 9.34
CA LYS A 123 -20.33 -2.73 9.56
C LYS A 123 -18.99 -1.98 9.36
N SER A 124 -17.84 -2.66 9.39
CA SER A 124 -16.51 -2.06 9.24
C SER A 124 -15.88 -2.25 7.84
N ILE A 125 -16.48 -3.10 7.00
CA ILE A 125 -15.89 -3.52 5.71
C ILE A 125 -15.71 -2.33 4.75
N LEU A 126 -16.72 -1.47 4.59
CA LEU A 126 -16.64 -0.37 3.61
C LEU A 126 -15.52 0.63 3.93
N ILE A 127 -15.36 0.97 5.22
CA ILE A 127 -14.31 1.88 5.69
C ILE A 127 -12.94 1.20 5.52
N SER A 128 -12.85 -0.10 5.81
CA SER A 128 -11.64 -0.91 5.61
C SER A 128 -11.25 -0.98 4.12
N ILE A 129 -12.21 -1.19 3.21
CA ILE A 129 -12.01 -1.15 1.74
C ILE A 129 -11.48 0.21 1.32
N ALA A 130 -12.17 1.28 1.70
CA ALA A 130 -11.81 2.63 1.29
C ALA A 130 -10.39 3.01 1.77
N PHE A 131 -10.08 2.69 3.03
CA PHE A 131 -8.75 2.90 3.58
C PHE A 131 -7.69 2.05 2.87
N SER A 132 -8.01 0.81 2.51
CA SER A 132 -7.10 -0.09 1.79
C SER A 132 -6.83 0.41 0.37
N ILE A 133 -7.85 0.87 -0.35
CA ILE A 133 -7.72 1.50 -1.67
C ILE A 133 -6.84 2.75 -1.57
N LEU A 134 -7.11 3.62 -0.60
CA LEU A 134 -6.35 4.86 -0.42
C LEU A 134 -4.88 4.58 -0.12
N SER A 135 -4.61 3.63 0.78
CA SER A 135 -3.26 3.18 1.13
C SER A 135 -2.54 2.56 -0.06
N ALA A 136 -3.22 1.72 -0.84
CA ALA A 136 -2.69 1.12 -2.06
C ALA A 136 -2.31 2.16 -3.10
N LEU A 137 -3.18 3.14 -3.34
CA LEU A 137 -2.94 4.26 -4.24
C LEU A 137 -1.75 5.10 -3.78
N PHE A 138 -1.68 5.42 -2.50
CA PHE A 138 -0.59 6.20 -1.93
C PHE A 138 0.76 5.47 -2.02
N ASN A 139 0.79 4.17 -1.76
CA ASN A 139 1.99 3.34 -1.94
C ASN A 139 2.45 3.32 -3.39
N LEU A 140 1.55 3.02 -4.34
CA LEU A 140 1.86 3.03 -5.77
C LEU A 140 2.34 4.41 -6.23
N PHE A 141 1.73 5.48 -5.71
CA PHE A 141 2.08 6.86 -5.99
C PHE A 141 3.50 7.24 -5.55
N MET A 142 3.87 6.84 -4.33
CA MET A 142 5.21 7.01 -3.78
C MET A 142 6.25 6.21 -4.58
N MET A 143 5.96 4.94 -4.86
CA MET A 143 6.86 4.05 -5.61
C MET A 143 7.10 4.53 -7.04
N ARG A 144 6.09 5.13 -7.68
CA ARG A 144 6.24 5.79 -9.00
C ARG A 144 7.13 7.04 -8.96
N ARG A 145 7.38 7.61 -7.79
CA ARG A 145 8.28 8.77 -7.57
C ARG A 145 9.62 8.41 -6.95
N GLY A 146 9.93 7.12 -6.85
CA GLY A 146 11.25 6.70 -6.39
C GLY A 146 11.38 6.53 -4.86
N THR A 147 10.27 6.41 -4.12
CA THR A 147 10.29 6.18 -2.67
C THR A 147 9.61 4.87 -2.26
N LEU A 148 9.98 4.30 -1.12
CA LEU A 148 9.49 2.99 -0.63
C LEU A 148 9.74 1.85 -1.62
N ILE A 149 10.85 1.90 -2.33
CA ILE A 149 11.29 0.85 -3.23
C ILE A 149 12.34 0.01 -2.52
N VAL A 150 12.23 -1.31 -2.65
CA VAL A 150 13.21 -2.29 -2.16
C VAL A 150 13.73 -3.17 -3.28
N ASN A 151 14.97 -3.66 -3.15
CA ASN A 151 15.60 -4.65 -4.04
C ASN A 151 15.57 -4.28 -5.53
N ASP A 152 15.70 -2.98 -5.82
CA ASP A 152 15.75 -2.43 -7.18
C ASP A 152 16.89 -1.40 -7.29
N PRO A 153 17.53 -1.25 -8.47
CA PRO A 153 18.60 -0.27 -8.65
C PRO A 153 18.23 1.19 -8.33
N GLN A 154 16.94 1.54 -8.38
CA GLN A 154 16.44 2.87 -8.02
C GLN A 154 16.17 3.05 -6.52
N GLN A 155 16.47 2.04 -5.70
CA GLN A 155 16.29 2.09 -4.25
C GLN A 155 17.15 3.20 -3.63
N LYS A 156 16.50 4.11 -2.90
CA LYS A 156 17.16 5.09 -2.04
C LYS A 156 17.26 4.57 -0.61
N SER A 157 18.01 5.26 0.26
CA SER A 157 18.02 4.95 1.70
C SER A 157 16.65 5.20 2.34
N PHE A 158 16.31 4.47 3.40
CA PHE A 158 15.02 4.65 4.09
C PHE A 158 14.86 6.06 4.66
N GLY A 159 15.93 6.66 5.19
CA GLY A 159 15.92 8.05 5.64
C GLY A 159 15.64 9.07 4.52
N SER A 160 16.15 8.83 3.30
CA SER A 160 15.85 9.68 2.12
C SER A 160 14.38 9.57 1.73
N ASP A 161 13.82 8.36 1.78
CA ASP A 161 12.39 8.14 1.55
C ASP A 161 11.56 8.91 2.59
N LEU A 162 11.86 8.75 3.89
CA LEU A 162 11.15 9.43 4.99
C LEU A 162 11.16 10.96 4.85
N LYS A 163 12.30 11.56 4.49
CA LYS A 163 12.39 13.02 4.24
C LYS A 163 11.49 13.48 3.10
N SER A 164 11.25 12.62 2.11
CA SER A 164 10.41 12.93 0.95
C SER A 164 8.93 12.74 1.24
N MET A 165 8.57 11.89 2.21
CA MET A 165 7.18 11.50 2.49
C MET A 165 6.23 12.67 2.80
N PRO A 166 6.58 13.68 3.61
CA PRO A 166 5.66 14.79 3.91
C PRO A 166 5.23 15.54 2.65
N VAL A 167 6.20 15.89 1.79
CA VAL A 167 5.94 16.58 0.52
C VAL A 167 5.12 15.70 -0.43
N LEU A 168 5.44 14.40 -0.51
CA LEU A 168 4.68 13.46 -1.33
C LEU A 168 3.25 13.24 -0.83
N GLY A 169 3.04 13.25 0.49
CA GLY A 169 1.72 13.23 1.12
C GLY A 169 0.89 14.44 0.73
N ILE A 170 1.47 15.64 0.84
CA ILE A 170 0.81 16.89 0.41
C ILE A 170 0.46 16.84 -1.08
N GLN A 171 1.40 16.40 -1.93
CA GLN A 171 1.14 16.26 -3.37
C GLN A 171 0.01 15.26 -3.66
N PHE A 172 -0.03 14.13 -2.95
CA PHE A 172 -1.07 13.13 -3.13
C PHE A 172 -2.45 13.68 -2.81
N VAL A 173 -2.58 14.39 -1.68
CA VAL A 173 -3.84 15.03 -1.28
C VAL A 173 -4.21 16.16 -2.24
N ALA A 174 -3.26 16.99 -2.67
CA ALA A 174 -3.51 18.15 -3.52
C ALA A 174 -3.92 17.78 -4.96
N LEU A 175 -3.50 16.63 -5.48
CA LEU A 175 -3.73 16.22 -6.87
C LEU A 175 -5.18 16.23 -7.35
N PRO A 176 -6.17 15.62 -6.65
CA PRO A 176 -7.56 15.71 -7.08
C PRO A 176 -8.04 17.15 -7.16
N PHE A 177 -7.67 18.01 -6.19
CA PHE A 177 -8.06 19.42 -6.17
C PHE A 177 -7.41 20.22 -7.31
N VAL A 178 -6.12 20.01 -7.57
CA VAL A 178 -5.42 20.67 -8.69
C VAL A 178 -5.99 20.22 -10.04
N TRP A 179 -6.35 18.95 -10.18
CA TRP A 179 -7.00 18.44 -11.38
C TRP A 179 -8.38 19.06 -11.57
N LEU A 180 -9.21 19.11 -10.52
CA LEU A 180 -10.52 19.77 -10.54
C LEU A 180 -10.39 21.26 -10.91
N TYR A 181 -9.47 21.97 -10.27
CA TYR A 181 -9.20 23.38 -10.56
C TYR A 181 -8.76 23.61 -12.01
N ARG A 182 -7.84 22.80 -12.53
CA ARG A 182 -7.38 22.89 -13.92
C ARG A 182 -8.50 22.54 -14.91
N LYS A 183 -9.35 21.58 -14.58
CA LYS A 183 -10.52 21.22 -15.41
C LYS A 183 -11.54 22.36 -15.42
N ALA A 184 -11.83 22.96 -14.27
CA ALA A 184 -12.68 24.14 -14.15
C ALA A 184 -12.12 25.32 -14.96
N LYS A 185 -10.81 25.61 -14.83
CA LYS A 185 -10.16 26.71 -15.58
C LYS A 185 -10.12 26.46 -17.09
N LYS A 186 -9.89 25.21 -17.54
CA LYS A 186 -9.96 24.86 -18.97
C LYS A 186 -11.39 24.87 -19.52
N GLY A 187 -12.40 24.67 -18.68
CA GLY A 187 -13.81 24.84 -19.02
C GLY A 187 -14.26 26.31 -19.08
N VAL A 188 -13.43 27.26 -18.66
CA VAL A 188 -13.72 28.71 -18.63
C VAL A 188 -13.08 29.46 -19.82
N SER A 189 -12.29 28.82 -20.68
CA SER A 189 -11.79 29.41 -21.93
C SER A 189 -12.69 29.06 -23.12
N LEU A 190 -13.88 29.68 -23.20
CA LEU A 190 -14.64 29.94 -24.44
C LEU A 190 -15.96 30.68 -24.17
N ILE A 191 -15.94 31.83 -23.50
CA ILE A 191 -16.96 32.90 -23.65
C ILE A 191 -16.30 34.25 -23.33
N ILE A 192 -15.44 34.75 -24.22
CA ILE A 192 -15.35 36.16 -24.65
C ILE A 192 -14.78 36.12 -26.07
#